data_AF-A0A2G5DDF6-F1
#
_entry.id   AF-A0A2G5DDF6-F1
#
_cell.length_a   1.000
_cell.length_b   1.000
_cell.length_c   1.000
_cell.angle_alpha   90.00
_cell.angle_beta   90.00
_cell.angle_gamma   90.00
#
_symmetry.space_group_name_H-M   'P 1'
#
loop_
_entity.id
_entity.type
_entity.pdbx_description
1 polymer ?
#
loop_
_entity_poly.entity_id
_entity_poly.type
_entity_poly.pdbx_seq_one_letter_code
_entity_poly.pdbx_strand_id
1 'polypeptide(L)'
;MVVTQDGKMLASFTHDGRLLVITTDFSRILFEHNCDSALPPEQIAWCGLHSVLLYWDDVLLMVGPHEDPVQYFYDEPVKLIPECDGVRILSNTSMEFLHIVPASTVSIFKIGSTEPAALLYDALDLFDKRSAKADENLRLIRNALPEAVEACIDAAGHEFDVARQRTLLRAASYGQAFCSHVQRDRFQEMCKTLRVLNAVRYYEIGIPLSIQQYKLLTAPVLIGRLINSQQHLVALRISEYLGLNQEVVIMHWACAKITASVSISDLSLLEILLDKLKLCKGISYAAIAAHADNNGRRKLAAMLIEHEPRSSKQVPLLLSIGEEDTALMKATESGDTDLVYLALFHIWQKSAPLEFFGMIQARPLARDLFIKYSRCYKHEFLKDFFLSTGQLQDVAYLLWRESWELGKNPMASKGSPLHSPRIKLIEKAQTLFADTKEHVFESKAAEEHAKLLRMQHELEVSTKQPIFVDSSISDTIRTCIVLGNHRAAMRVKQEFKVSEKRWYWLKVFALVTIRDWDALEKFSKEKRPPIGYRPFVEACIDADEKAEALKYIPKIADPRERAESYARIGMAKEATEAASQTKDSEFLGRLKSTFAQNASASSLFDTLRSSFPGIS
;
A
#
# COMPACT_ATOMS: atom_id res chain seq x y z
N MET A 1 -5.54 0.68 -55.44
CA MET A 1 -6.80 0.47 -54.69
C MET A 1 -6.67 1.11 -53.32
N VAL A 2 -7.74 1.71 -52.79
CA VAL A 2 -7.78 2.29 -51.44
C VAL A 2 -9.15 2.09 -50.78
N VAL A 3 -9.16 1.85 -49.47
CA VAL A 3 -10.37 1.61 -48.69
C VAL A 3 -10.82 2.90 -48.00
N THR A 4 -12.12 3.12 -47.85
CA THR A 4 -12.67 4.23 -47.06
C THR A 4 -12.26 4.13 -45.59
N GLN A 5 -12.26 5.26 -44.89
CA GLN A 5 -11.89 5.28 -43.47
C GLN A 5 -12.80 4.42 -42.58
N ASP A 6 -14.07 4.25 -42.95
CA ASP A 6 -15.02 3.40 -42.22
C ASP A 6 -14.96 1.92 -42.63
N GLY A 7 -14.10 1.55 -43.58
CA GLY A 7 -13.88 0.18 -44.03
C GLY A 7 -15.00 -0.42 -44.89
N LYS A 8 -15.97 0.37 -45.36
CA LYS A 8 -17.15 -0.14 -46.08
C LYS A 8 -17.02 -0.14 -47.59
N MET A 9 -16.23 0.77 -48.16
CA MET A 9 -16.09 0.92 -49.61
C MET A 9 -14.62 0.86 -50.03
N LEU A 10 -14.40 0.31 -51.23
CA LEU A 10 -13.12 0.17 -51.88
C LEU A 10 -13.15 0.93 -53.21
N ALA A 11 -12.20 1.84 -53.40
CA ALA A 11 -11.93 2.48 -54.68
C ALA A 11 -10.79 1.75 -55.39
N SER A 12 -11.00 1.35 -56.63
CA SER A 12 -10.02 0.69 -57.49
C SER A 12 -9.93 1.37 -58.84
N PHE A 13 -8.72 1.52 -59.36
CA PHE A 13 -8.49 1.91 -60.74
C PHE A 13 -8.22 0.65 -61.56
N THR A 14 -8.94 0.46 -62.65
CA THR A 14 -8.85 -0.72 -63.52
C THR A 14 -7.94 -0.48 -64.72
N HIS A 15 -7.44 -1.56 -65.32
CA HIS A 15 -6.49 -1.51 -66.45
C HIS A 15 -7.07 -0.88 -67.73
N ASP A 16 -8.39 -0.82 -67.84
CA ASP A 16 -9.12 -0.19 -68.94
C ASP A 16 -9.46 1.28 -68.67
N GLY A 17 -8.84 1.89 -67.66
CA GLY A 17 -8.91 3.33 -67.40
C GLY A 17 -10.15 3.78 -66.62
N ARG A 18 -10.80 2.88 -65.87
CA ARG A 18 -11.98 3.19 -65.07
C ARG A 18 -11.68 3.24 -63.57
N LEU A 19 -12.34 4.15 -62.87
CA LEU A 19 -12.49 4.12 -61.43
C LEU A 19 -13.73 3.28 -61.08
N LEU A 20 -13.55 2.27 -60.24
CA LEU A 20 -14.63 1.48 -59.64
C LEU A 20 -14.68 1.71 -58.14
N VAL A 21 -15.86 2.07 -57.64
CA VAL A 21 -16.17 2.07 -56.21
C VAL A 21 -17.05 0.87 -55.91
N ILE A 22 -16.58 0.00 -55.04
CA ILE A 22 -17.17 -1.32 -54.74
C ILE A 22 -17.34 -1.44 -53.23
N THR A 23 -18.29 -2.24 -52.76
CA THR A 23 -18.34 -2.65 -51.36
C THR A 23 -17.11 -3.49 -51.01
N THR A 24 -16.62 -3.43 -49.77
CA THR A 24 -15.39 -4.15 -49.36
C THR A 24 -15.52 -5.67 -49.35
N ASP A 25 -16.74 -6.19 -49.36
CA ASP A 25 -17.06 -7.61 -49.58
C ASP A 25 -17.10 -8.00 -51.07
N PHE A 26 -16.82 -7.06 -51.98
CA PHE A 26 -16.87 -7.20 -53.44
C PHE A 26 -18.23 -7.65 -53.98
N SER A 27 -19.30 -7.54 -53.18
CA SER A 27 -20.63 -8.01 -53.58
C SER A 27 -21.31 -7.07 -54.58
N ARG A 28 -21.02 -5.76 -54.52
CA ARG A 28 -21.72 -4.76 -55.32
C ARG A 28 -20.81 -3.61 -55.75
N ILE A 29 -20.86 -3.29 -57.05
CA ILE A 29 -20.33 -2.04 -57.59
C ILE A 29 -21.33 -0.92 -57.25
N LEU A 30 -20.84 0.09 -56.55
CA LEU A 30 -21.63 1.25 -56.13
C LEU A 30 -21.63 2.34 -57.19
N PHE A 31 -20.48 2.57 -57.82
CA PHE A 31 -20.30 3.61 -58.84
C PHE A 31 -19.09 3.27 -59.73
N GLU A 32 -19.18 3.64 -61.02
CA GLU A 32 -18.09 3.54 -61.99
C GLU A 32 -17.92 4.85 -62.75
N HIS A 33 -16.67 5.20 -63.08
CA HIS A 33 -16.34 6.39 -63.85
C HIS A 33 -15.21 6.11 -64.83
N ASN A 34 -15.34 6.54 -66.08
CA ASN A 34 -14.27 6.45 -67.07
C ASN A 34 -13.35 7.67 -66.94
N CYS A 35 -12.05 7.44 -66.73
CA CYS A 35 -11.05 8.50 -66.55
C CYS A 35 -10.34 8.89 -67.85
N ASP A 36 -10.74 8.32 -69.00
CA ASP A 36 -10.20 8.60 -70.35
C ASP A 36 -8.66 8.49 -70.45
N SER A 37 -8.04 7.73 -69.55
CA SER A 37 -6.62 7.46 -69.50
C SER A 37 -6.37 6.02 -69.05
N ALA A 38 -5.52 5.29 -69.78
CA ALA A 38 -5.09 3.95 -69.39
C ALA A 38 -3.90 3.97 -68.41
N LEU A 39 -3.30 5.14 -68.16
CA LEU A 39 -2.18 5.27 -67.22
C LEU A 39 -2.73 5.21 -65.79
N PRO A 40 -2.17 4.34 -64.92
CA PRO A 40 -2.60 4.29 -63.53
C PRO A 40 -2.24 5.59 -62.81
N PRO A 41 -3.12 6.11 -61.93
CA PRO A 41 -2.80 7.27 -61.10
C PRO A 41 -1.66 6.95 -60.14
N GLU A 42 -0.82 7.94 -59.86
CA GLU A 42 0.25 7.83 -58.87
C GLU A 42 -0.31 7.61 -57.47
N GLN A 43 -1.41 8.29 -57.15
CA GLN A 43 -2.10 8.17 -55.86
C GLN A 43 -3.62 8.16 -56.06
N ILE A 44 -4.28 7.32 -55.27
CA ILE A 44 -5.73 7.31 -55.11
C ILE A 44 -6.00 7.58 -53.65
N ALA A 45 -6.88 8.52 -53.32
CA ALA A 45 -7.22 8.85 -51.94
C ALA A 45 -8.72 9.12 -51.81
N TRP A 46 -9.30 8.72 -50.67
CA TRP A 46 -10.67 9.09 -50.34
C TRP A 46 -10.72 10.51 -49.78
N CYS A 47 -11.60 11.34 -50.34
CA CYS A 47 -11.94 12.66 -49.80
C CYS A 47 -13.28 12.55 -49.06
N GLY A 48 -13.18 12.42 -47.73
CA GLY A 48 -14.30 12.06 -46.86
C GLY A 48 -14.84 10.66 -47.18
N LEU A 49 -16.17 10.49 -47.12
CA LEU A 49 -16.84 9.21 -47.37
C LEU A 49 -17.49 9.10 -48.75
N HIS A 50 -17.48 10.18 -49.55
CA HIS A 50 -18.35 10.27 -50.73
C HIS A 50 -17.60 10.47 -52.05
N SER A 51 -16.33 10.84 -52.02
CA SER A 51 -15.58 11.15 -53.25
C SER A 51 -14.17 10.57 -53.23
N VAL A 52 -13.66 10.28 -54.42
CA VAL A 52 -12.33 9.71 -54.64
C VAL A 52 -11.50 10.68 -55.45
N LEU A 53 -10.29 10.93 -54.98
CA LEU A 53 -9.25 11.67 -55.68
C LEU A 53 -8.33 10.69 -56.41
N LEU A 54 -8.02 11.02 -57.67
CA LEU A 54 -7.04 10.34 -58.49
C LEU A 54 -6.02 11.38 -58.94
N TYR A 55 -4.75 11.14 -58.64
CA TYR A 55 -3.66 12.05 -58.95
C TYR A 55 -2.74 11.43 -60.00
N TRP A 56 -2.50 12.18 -61.07
CA TRP A 56 -1.47 11.97 -62.07
C TRP A 56 -0.57 13.21 -62.08
N ASP A 57 0.70 13.06 -62.48
CA ASP A 57 1.77 14.09 -62.58
C ASP A 57 1.34 15.55 -62.25
N ASP A 58 0.54 16.19 -63.10
CA ASP A 58 0.05 17.57 -62.94
C ASP A 58 -1.47 17.70 -62.73
N VAL A 59 -2.24 16.60 -62.75
CA VAL A 59 -3.72 16.60 -62.71
C VAL A 59 -4.25 15.82 -61.51
N LEU A 60 -5.05 16.50 -60.69
CA LEU A 60 -5.85 15.90 -59.62
C LEU A 60 -7.33 15.89 -60.00
N LEU A 61 -7.88 14.69 -60.20
CA LEU A 61 -9.29 14.46 -60.52
C LEU A 61 -10.07 14.05 -59.27
N MET A 62 -11.13 14.78 -58.95
CA MET A 62 -12.10 14.42 -57.91
C MET A 62 -13.36 13.86 -58.55
N VAL A 63 -13.73 12.64 -58.16
CA VAL A 63 -14.89 11.94 -58.69
C VAL A 63 -15.83 11.57 -57.55
N GLY A 64 -17.10 11.96 -57.66
CA GLY A 64 -18.18 11.58 -56.75
C GLY A 64 -19.28 10.79 -57.47
N PRO A 65 -20.20 10.13 -56.73
CA PRO A 65 -21.23 9.26 -57.30
C PRO A 65 -22.36 10.00 -58.03
N HIS A 66 -22.55 11.29 -57.77
CA HIS A 66 -23.74 12.05 -58.20
C HIS A 66 -23.42 13.42 -58.81
N GLU A 67 -22.14 13.77 -58.95
CA GLU A 67 -21.69 15.09 -59.42
C GLU A 67 -20.67 14.94 -60.56
N ASP A 68 -20.62 15.96 -61.42
CA ASP A 68 -19.61 16.03 -62.48
C ASP A 68 -18.20 16.04 -61.87
N PRO A 69 -17.22 15.38 -62.52
CA PRO A 69 -15.86 15.34 -62.00
C PRO A 69 -15.23 16.73 -61.99
N VAL A 70 -14.47 17.03 -60.94
CA VAL A 70 -13.75 18.29 -60.78
C VAL A 70 -12.26 18.05 -60.98
N GLN A 71 -11.62 18.90 -61.79
CA GLN A 71 -10.19 18.81 -62.08
C GLN A 71 -9.43 19.98 -61.47
N TYR A 72 -8.29 19.68 -60.84
CA TYR A 72 -7.33 20.65 -60.32
C TYR A 72 -5.98 20.40 -61.00
N PHE A 73 -5.26 21.48 -61.29
CA PHE A 73 -3.95 21.44 -61.93
C PHE A 73 -2.89 21.94 -60.96
N TYR A 74 -1.78 21.23 -60.86
CA TYR A 74 -0.66 21.55 -59.97
C TYR A 74 0.63 21.66 -60.78
N ASP A 75 1.35 22.78 -60.59
CA ASP A 75 2.65 23.02 -61.25
C ASP A 75 3.81 22.26 -60.58
N GLU A 76 3.58 21.69 -59.40
CA GLU A 76 4.56 20.93 -58.61
C GLU A 76 3.99 19.57 -58.20
N PRO A 77 4.84 18.53 -58.03
CA PRO A 77 4.39 17.25 -57.52
C PRO A 77 3.74 17.37 -56.14
N VAL A 78 2.55 16.79 -55.98
CA VAL A 78 1.81 16.80 -54.71
C VAL A 78 1.71 15.42 -54.07
N LYS A 79 1.47 15.40 -52.76
CA LYS A 79 1.13 14.20 -51.98
C LYS A 79 -0.21 14.36 -51.30
N LEU A 80 -1.06 13.37 -51.49
CA LEU A 80 -2.39 13.28 -50.91
C LEU A 80 -2.32 12.56 -49.55
N ILE A 81 -2.80 13.21 -48.50
CA ILE A 81 -2.96 12.63 -47.17
C ILE A 81 -4.46 12.61 -46.83
N PRO A 82 -5.11 11.43 -46.85
CA PRO A 82 -6.54 11.34 -46.54
C PRO A 82 -6.80 11.62 -45.06
N GLU A 83 -7.78 12.48 -44.79
CA GLU A 83 -8.31 12.84 -43.48
C GLU A 83 -9.79 12.43 -43.39
N CYS A 84 -10.39 12.53 -42.19
CA CYS A 84 -11.76 12.04 -41.95
C CYS A 84 -12.86 12.75 -42.75
N ASP A 85 -12.58 13.95 -43.20
CA ASP A 85 -13.53 14.88 -43.79
C ASP A 85 -13.02 15.52 -45.08
N GLY A 86 -11.84 15.12 -45.54
CA GLY A 86 -11.20 15.68 -46.72
C GLY A 86 -9.82 15.08 -46.95
N VAL A 87 -9.01 15.72 -47.77
CA VAL A 87 -7.63 15.32 -48.08
C VAL A 87 -6.73 16.54 -47.94
N ARG A 88 -5.61 16.38 -47.22
CA ARG A 88 -4.54 17.37 -47.25
C ARG A 88 -3.67 17.13 -48.48
N ILE A 89 -3.43 18.18 -49.24
CA ILE A 89 -2.59 18.17 -50.43
C ILE A 89 -1.32 18.91 -50.05
N LEU A 90 -0.21 18.19 -50.05
CA LEU A 90 1.11 18.73 -49.71
C LEU A 90 1.93 18.91 -51.00
N SER A 91 2.34 20.14 -51.26
CA SER A 91 3.37 20.46 -52.26
C SER A 91 4.69 20.82 -51.56
N ASN A 92 5.70 21.25 -52.31
CA ASN A 92 6.94 21.75 -51.71
C ASN A 92 6.78 23.13 -51.07
N THR A 93 5.71 23.86 -51.42
CA THR A 93 5.53 25.28 -51.08
C THR A 93 4.26 25.55 -50.28
N SER A 94 3.24 24.70 -50.38
CA SER A 94 1.92 24.89 -49.79
C SER A 94 1.36 23.60 -49.17
N MET A 95 0.43 23.79 -48.23
CA MET A 95 -0.46 22.75 -47.75
C MET A 95 -1.89 23.24 -47.94
N GLU A 96 -2.65 22.51 -48.74
CA GLU A 96 -4.06 22.78 -49.01
C GLU A 96 -4.93 21.71 -48.34
N PHE A 97 -6.16 22.07 -48.01
CA PHE A 97 -7.15 21.13 -47.50
C PHE A 97 -8.35 21.11 -48.44
N LEU A 98 -8.51 20.01 -49.17
CA LEU A 98 -9.61 19.78 -50.08
C LEU A 98 -10.69 18.96 -49.38
N HIS A 99 -11.90 19.47 -49.35
CA HIS A 99 -13.06 18.76 -48.79
C HIS A 99 -14.33 19.09 -49.56
N ILE A 100 -15.35 18.24 -49.41
CA ILE A 100 -16.68 18.50 -49.94
C ILE A 100 -17.30 19.66 -49.15
N VAL A 101 -17.92 20.61 -49.85
CA VAL A 101 -18.60 21.75 -49.22
C VAL A 101 -19.80 21.24 -48.41
N PRO A 102 -19.88 21.52 -47.09
CA PRO A 102 -20.96 21.03 -46.25
C PRO A 102 -22.34 21.56 -46.67
N ALA A 103 -23.37 20.73 -46.50
CA ALA A 103 -24.74 21.06 -46.89
C ALA A 103 -25.27 22.35 -46.23
N SER A 104 -24.88 22.62 -44.96
CA SER A 104 -25.22 23.84 -44.25
C SER A 104 -24.65 25.08 -44.93
N THR A 105 -23.37 25.06 -45.31
CA THR A 105 -22.71 26.12 -46.09
C THR A 105 -23.36 26.29 -47.46
N VAL A 106 -23.67 25.20 -48.17
CA VAL A 106 -24.37 25.25 -49.48
C VAL A 106 -25.74 25.90 -49.33
N SER A 107 -26.52 25.54 -48.30
CA SER A 107 -27.86 26.10 -48.08
C SER A 107 -27.85 27.61 -47.91
N ILE A 108 -26.77 28.19 -47.36
CA ILE A 108 -26.64 29.62 -47.09
C ILE A 108 -26.07 30.37 -48.30
N PHE A 109 -24.98 29.86 -48.90
CA PHE A 109 -24.20 30.62 -49.88
C PHE A 109 -24.42 30.23 -51.34
N LYS A 110 -25.24 29.20 -51.62
CA LYS A 110 -25.60 28.87 -53.01
C LYS A 110 -26.30 30.07 -53.66
N ILE A 111 -25.85 30.43 -54.86
CA ILE A 111 -26.39 31.58 -55.61
C ILE A 111 -27.89 31.35 -55.84
N GLY A 112 -28.71 32.33 -55.41
CA GLY A 112 -30.17 32.25 -55.52
C GLY A 112 -30.82 31.29 -54.53
N SER A 113 -30.12 30.89 -53.46
CA SER A 113 -30.72 30.07 -52.39
C SER A 113 -31.88 30.81 -51.73
N THR A 114 -33.03 30.16 -51.68
CA THR A 114 -34.22 30.61 -50.95
C THR A 114 -34.45 29.76 -49.69
N GLU A 115 -33.45 28.99 -49.28
CA GLU A 115 -33.52 28.16 -48.07
C GLU A 115 -33.64 29.02 -46.80
N PRO A 116 -34.27 28.52 -45.72
CA PRO A 116 -34.46 29.29 -44.50
C PRO A 116 -33.19 29.89 -43.91
N ALA A 117 -32.06 29.18 -44.02
CA ALA A 117 -30.76 29.63 -43.52
C ALA A 117 -30.16 30.78 -44.36
N ALA A 118 -30.33 30.76 -45.69
CA ALA A 118 -29.93 31.87 -46.56
C ALA A 118 -30.78 33.12 -46.28
N LEU A 119 -32.10 32.95 -46.17
CA LEU A 119 -33.01 34.06 -45.87
C LEU A 119 -32.74 34.69 -44.49
N LEU A 120 -32.33 33.88 -43.50
CA LEU A 120 -31.90 34.38 -42.19
C LEU A 120 -30.59 35.18 -42.29
N TYR A 121 -29.64 34.69 -43.07
CA TYR A 121 -28.37 35.37 -43.31
C TYR A 121 -28.58 36.72 -44.04
N ASP A 122 -29.44 36.74 -45.06
CA ASP A 122 -29.83 37.95 -45.77
C ASP A 122 -30.64 38.91 -44.89
N ALA A 123 -31.50 38.38 -44.02
CA ALA A 123 -32.25 39.20 -43.06
C ALA A 123 -31.31 39.95 -42.11
N LEU A 124 -30.20 39.34 -41.69
CA LEU A 124 -29.17 40.02 -40.91
C LEU A 124 -28.53 41.18 -41.69
N ASP A 125 -28.16 40.97 -42.97
CA ASP A 125 -27.58 42.03 -43.80
C ASP A 125 -28.57 43.18 -44.04
N LEU A 126 -29.84 42.86 -44.31
CA LEU A 126 -30.92 43.85 -44.41
C LEU A 126 -31.16 44.59 -43.09
N PHE A 127 -31.03 43.91 -41.95
CA PHE A 127 -31.12 44.50 -40.62
C PHE A 127 -29.97 45.47 -40.36
N ASP A 128 -28.73 45.08 -40.67
CA ASP A 128 -27.55 45.95 -40.57
C ASP A 128 -27.70 47.20 -41.47
N LYS A 129 -28.37 47.07 -42.62
CA LYS A 129 -28.75 48.17 -43.54
C LYS A 129 -30.00 48.96 -43.11
N ARG A 130 -30.62 48.62 -41.96
CA ARG A 130 -31.85 49.25 -41.43
C ARG A 130 -33.05 49.16 -42.38
N SER A 131 -33.16 48.09 -43.16
CA SER A 131 -34.28 47.86 -44.07
C SER A 131 -35.44 47.16 -43.36
N ALA A 132 -36.68 47.61 -43.58
CA ALA A 132 -37.88 46.96 -43.07
C ALA A 132 -38.07 45.54 -43.66
N LYS A 133 -37.46 45.25 -44.81
CA LYS A 133 -37.50 43.93 -45.48
C LYS A 133 -36.87 42.81 -44.64
N ALA A 134 -36.04 43.13 -43.65
CA ALA A 134 -35.51 42.15 -42.71
C ALA A 134 -36.63 41.41 -41.95
N ASP A 135 -37.68 42.13 -41.52
CA ASP A 135 -38.83 41.55 -40.81
C ASP A 135 -39.70 40.69 -41.76
N GLU A 136 -39.82 41.07 -43.03
CA GLU A 136 -40.50 40.26 -44.05
C GLU A 136 -39.82 38.90 -44.21
N ASN A 137 -38.50 38.87 -44.37
CA ASN A 137 -37.72 37.64 -44.47
C ASN A 137 -37.85 36.76 -43.22
N LEU A 138 -37.80 37.35 -42.02
CA LEU A 138 -37.99 36.61 -40.77
C LEU A 138 -39.39 36.00 -40.65
N ARG A 139 -40.45 36.73 -41.06
CA ARG A 139 -41.81 36.21 -41.04
C ARG A 139 -42.00 35.03 -41.99
N LEU A 140 -41.36 35.07 -43.18
CA LEU A 140 -41.41 33.98 -44.14
C LEU A 140 -40.85 32.67 -43.57
N ILE A 141 -39.78 32.76 -42.78
CA ILE A 141 -39.08 31.59 -42.24
C ILE A 141 -39.47 31.23 -40.80
N ARG A 142 -40.47 31.89 -40.20
CA ARG A 142 -40.80 31.76 -38.77
C ARG A 142 -40.91 30.32 -38.27
N ASN A 143 -41.50 29.43 -39.07
CA ASN A 143 -41.71 28.02 -38.71
C ASN A 143 -40.41 27.18 -38.80
N ALA A 144 -39.50 27.54 -39.71
CA ALA A 144 -38.21 26.87 -39.94
C ALA A 144 -37.02 27.63 -39.32
N LEU A 145 -37.30 28.68 -38.52
CA LEU A 145 -36.28 29.55 -37.94
C LEU A 145 -35.31 28.80 -37.01
N PRO A 146 -35.74 27.83 -36.18
CA PRO A 146 -34.81 27.01 -35.41
C PRO A 146 -33.82 26.25 -36.31
N GLU A 147 -34.29 25.65 -37.41
CA GLU A 147 -33.45 24.91 -38.36
C GLU A 147 -32.47 25.85 -39.09
N ALA A 148 -32.94 27.04 -39.47
CA ALA A 148 -32.10 28.10 -40.07
C ALA A 148 -30.98 28.54 -39.11
N VAL A 149 -31.30 28.76 -37.83
CA VAL A 149 -30.31 29.10 -36.80
C VAL A 149 -29.28 27.98 -36.65
N GLU A 150 -29.72 26.73 -36.57
CA GLU A 150 -28.82 25.57 -36.46
C GLU A 150 -27.92 25.42 -37.70
N ALA A 151 -28.45 25.66 -38.89
CA ALA A 151 -27.67 25.65 -40.14
C ALA A 151 -26.61 26.77 -40.16
N CYS A 152 -26.94 27.98 -39.68
CA CYS A 152 -25.95 29.05 -39.53
C CYS A 152 -24.85 28.72 -38.51
N ILE A 153 -25.22 28.10 -37.37
CA ILE A 153 -24.25 27.65 -36.35
C ILE A 153 -23.33 26.58 -36.94
N ASP A 154 -23.90 25.60 -37.63
CA ASP A 154 -23.17 24.49 -38.26
C ASP A 154 -22.21 24.99 -39.35
N ALA A 155 -22.71 25.82 -40.29
CA ALA A 155 -21.89 26.43 -41.34
C ALA A 155 -20.72 27.23 -40.76
N ALA A 156 -20.93 27.96 -39.65
CA ALA A 156 -19.84 28.68 -38.99
C ALA A 156 -18.72 27.75 -38.52
N GLY A 157 -19.03 26.51 -38.13
CA GLY A 157 -18.05 25.51 -37.71
C GLY A 157 -17.13 25.03 -38.84
N HIS A 158 -17.63 25.07 -40.08
CA HIS A 158 -16.92 24.60 -41.27
C HIS A 158 -16.09 25.69 -41.96
N GLU A 159 -16.43 26.97 -41.75
CA GLU A 159 -15.64 28.08 -42.30
C GLU A 159 -14.28 28.22 -41.60
N PHE A 160 -13.26 28.64 -42.35
CA PHE A 160 -11.94 28.99 -41.82
C PHE A 160 -11.73 30.51 -41.70
N ASP A 161 -12.46 31.31 -42.47
CA ASP A 161 -12.41 32.78 -42.37
C ASP A 161 -13.16 33.27 -41.13
N VAL A 162 -12.42 33.91 -40.22
CA VAL A 162 -12.94 34.46 -38.97
C VAL A 162 -14.03 35.51 -39.20
N ALA A 163 -13.95 36.28 -40.28
CA ALA A 163 -14.98 37.27 -40.60
C ALA A 163 -16.32 36.59 -40.93
N ARG A 164 -16.31 35.57 -41.80
CA ARG A 164 -17.50 34.78 -42.14
C ARG A 164 -18.06 34.01 -40.95
N GLN A 165 -17.21 33.36 -40.15
CA GLN A 165 -17.62 32.69 -38.92
C GLN A 165 -18.39 33.64 -37.99
N ARG A 166 -17.88 34.87 -37.80
CA ARG A 166 -18.55 35.88 -36.97
C ARG A 166 -19.90 36.29 -37.56
N THR A 167 -19.99 36.50 -38.86
CA THR A 167 -21.26 36.89 -39.50
C THR A 167 -22.30 35.78 -39.41
N LEU A 168 -21.93 34.52 -39.63
CA LEU A 168 -22.81 33.36 -39.48
C LEU A 168 -23.31 33.21 -38.03
N LEU A 169 -22.43 33.38 -37.04
CA LEU A 169 -22.83 33.37 -35.63
C LEU A 169 -23.70 34.58 -35.26
N ARG A 170 -23.46 35.76 -35.86
CA ARG A 170 -24.35 36.92 -35.70
C ARG A 170 -25.74 36.63 -36.28
N ALA A 171 -25.83 35.96 -37.42
CA ALA A 171 -27.10 35.60 -38.05
C ALA A 171 -27.88 34.60 -37.18
N ALA A 172 -27.19 33.59 -36.65
CA ALA A 172 -27.75 32.66 -35.69
C ALA A 172 -28.25 33.38 -34.42
N SER A 173 -27.44 34.26 -33.83
CA SER A 173 -27.82 35.04 -32.64
C SER A 173 -29.02 35.97 -32.90
N TYR A 174 -29.07 36.58 -34.10
CA TYR A 174 -30.20 37.39 -34.55
C TYR A 174 -31.48 36.55 -34.63
N GLY A 175 -31.44 35.38 -35.27
CA GLY A 175 -32.59 34.47 -35.36
C GLY A 175 -33.04 33.93 -33.99
N GLN A 176 -32.11 33.69 -33.07
CA GLN A 176 -32.42 33.25 -31.70
C GLN A 176 -33.29 34.24 -30.93
N ALA A 177 -33.16 35.55 -31.18
CA ALA A 177 -33.96 36.57 -30.51
C ALA A 177 -35.47 36.43 -30.79
N PHE A 178 -35.83 35.78 -31.90
CA PHE A 178 -37.21 35.56 -32.33
C PHE A 178 -37.70 34.12 -32.08
N CYS A 179 -36.88 33.28 -31.42
CA CYS A 179 -37.21 31.90 -31.08
C CYS A 179 -37.32 31.69 -29.57
N SER A 180 -38.37 31.01 -29.12
CA SER A 180 -38.53 30.55 -27.72
C SER A 180 -37.92 29.17 -27.45
N HIS A 181 -37.55 28.40 -28.49
CA HIS A 181 -37.24 26.96 -28.39
C HIS A 181 -35.83 26.56 -28.88
N VAL A 182 -34.90 27.51 -29.08
CA VAL A 182 -33.54 27.17 -29.53
C VAL A 182 -32.65 26.80 -28.34
N GLN A 183 -31.89 25.71 -28.47
CA GLN A 183 -30.91 25.27 -27.49
C GLN A 183 -29.71 26.25 -27.46
N ARG A 184 -29.62 27.07 -26.42
CA ARG A 184 -28.53 28.04 -26.25
C ARG A 184 -27.16 27.39 -26.09
N ASP A 185 -27.13 26.13 -25.66
CA ASP A 185 -25.91 25.37 -25.40
C ASP A 185 -25.09 25.14 -26.67
N ARG A 186 -25.73 24.80 -27.80
CA ARG A 186 -25.04 24.53 -29.07
C ARG A 186 -24.34 25.76 -29.64
N PHE A 187 -24.96 26.94 -29.51
CA PHE A 187 -24.33 28.20 -29.92
C PHE A 187 -23.09 28.51 -29.07
N GLN A 188 -23.20 28.35 -27.74
CA GLN A 188 -22.09 28.57 -26.83
C GLN A 188 -20.95 27.58 -27.07
N GLU A 189 -21.27 26.31 -27.31
CA GLU A 189 -20.30 25.26 -27.62
C GLU A 189 -19.56 25.58 -28.93
N MET A 190 -20.28 25.93 -29.99
CA MET A 190 -19.66 26.29 -31.27
C MET A 190 -18.71 27.49 -31.12
N CYS A 191 -19.11 28.52 -30.35
CA CYS A 191 -18.23 29.66 -30.07
C CYS A 191 -16.96 29.25 -29.31
N LYS A 192 -17.07 28.33 -28.34
CA LYS A 192 -15.91 27.79 -27.61
C LYS A 192 -14.98 27.02 -28.56
N THR A 193 -15.55 26.12 -29.37
CA THR A 193 -14.80 25.31 -30.34
C THR A 193 -14.09 26.17 -31.37
N LEU A 194 -14.77 27.14 -31.98
CA LEU A 194 -14.18 28.04 -32.96
C LEU A 194 -13.06 28.90 -32.38
N ARG A 195 -13.19 29.36 -31.13
CA ARG A 195 -12.10 30.08 -30.46
C ARG A 195 -10.84 29.22 -30.31
N VAL A 196 -10.99 27.94 -29.97
CA VAL A 196 -9.87 26.99 -29.89
C VAL A 196 -9.27 26.72 -31.27
N LEU A 197 -10.12 26.39 -32.25
CA LEU A 197 -9.71 26.12 -33.63
C LEU A 197 -8.96 27.29 -34.24
N ASN A 198 -9.48 28.51 -34.12
CA ASN A 198 -8.83 29.71 -34.66
C ASN A 198 -7.48 29.99 -33.97
N ALA A 199 -7.35 29.69 -32.68
CA ALA A 199 -6.09 29.86 -31.96
C ALA A 199 -5.01 28.89 -32.48
N VAL A 200 -5.37 27.63 -32.76
CA VAL A 200 -4.39 26.63 -33.25
C VAL A 200 -4.15 26.71 -34.76
N ARG A 201 -5.11 27.23 -35.53
CA ARG A 201 -4.98 27.54 -36.96
C ARG A 201 -4.08 28.74 -37.25
N TYR A 202 -3.85 29.60 -36.27
CA TYR A 202 -2.99 30.78 -36.43
C TYR A 202 -1.59 30.38 -36.91
N TYR A 203 -1.02 31.14 -37.84
CA TYR A 203 0.17 30.73 -38.60
C TYR A 203 1.40 30.42 -37.74
N GLU A 204 1.54 31.05 -36.55
CA GLU A 204 2.64 30.75 -35.62
C GLU A 204 2.50 29.41 -34.91
N ILE A 205 1.27 28.88 -34.79
CA ILE A 205 0.98 27.56 -34.22
C ILE A 205 0.91 26.51 -35.32
N GLY A 206 0.28 26.83 -36.46
CA GLY A 206 0.36 26.05 -37.68
C GLY A 206 -0.38 24.70 -37.63
N ILE A 207 -1.46 24.59 -36.86
CA ILE A 207 -2.28 23.36 -36.76
C ILE A 207 -3.65 23.62 -37.42
N PRO A 208 -3.79 23.41 -38.75
CA PRO A 208 -5.03 23.66 -39.48
C PRO A 208 -6.02 22.50 -39.32
N LEU A 209 -6.63 22.42 -38.14
CA LEU A 209 -7.67 21.43 -37.86
C LEU A 209 -9.03 21.87 -38.38
N SER A 210 -9.78 20.95 -38.99
CA SER A 210 -11.22 21.12 -39.17
C SER A 210 -11.98 20.86 -37.86
N ILE A 211 -13.25 21.23 -37.81
CA ILE A 211 -14.11 20.93 -36.66
C ILE A 211 -14.32 19.42 -36.47
N GLN A 212 -14.41 18.65 -37.55
CA GLN A 212 -14.60 17.20 -37.48
C GLN A 212 -13.34 16.49 -36.99
N GLN A 213 -12.17 16.90 -37.49
CA GLN A 213 -10.88 16.43 -37.00
C GLN A 213 -10.71 16.75 -35.51
N TYR A 214 -11.06 17.96 -35.06
CA TYR A 214 -10.99 18.33 -33.65
C TYR A 214 -11.94 17.49 -32.78
N LYS A 215 -13.16 17.22 -33.24
CA LYS A 215 -14.13 16.38 -32.51
C LYS A 215 -13.64 14.94 -32.37
N LEU A 216 -13.08 14.35 -33.42
CA LEU A 216 -12.51 12.99 -33.38
C LEU A 216 -11.23 12.91 -32.54
N LEU A 217 -10.36 13.91 -32.69
CA LEU A 217 -9.09 14.00 -31.99
C LEU A 217 -9.28 14.26 -30.49
N THR A 218 -10.27 15.08 -30.12
CA THR A 218 -10.58 15.57 -28.77
C THR A 218 -9.62 16.63 -28.22
N ALA A 219 -10.11 17.50 -27.34
CA ALA A 219 -9.31 18.57 -26.74
C ALA A 219 -8.05 18.09 -25.97
N PRO A 220 -8.09 16.99 -25.18
CA PRO A 220 -6.89 16.50 -24.49
C PRO A 220 -5.76 16.07 -25.43
N VAL A 221 -6.09 15.45 -26.56
CA VAL A 221 -5.06 15.04 -27.55
C VAL A 221 -4.48 16.27 -28.25
N LEU A 222 -5.29 17.30 -28.50
CA LEU A 222 -4.78 18.56 -29.07
C LEU A 222 -3.78 19.21 -28.11
N ILE A 223 -4.10 19.25 -26.81
CA ILE A 223 -3.17 19.72 -25.77
C ILE A 223 -1.88 18.90 -25.79
N GLY A 224 -1.98 17.57 -25.88
CA GLY A 224 -0.83 16.67 -26.03
C GLY A 224 0.06 17.01 -27.24
N ARG A 225 -0.54 17.32 -28.39
CA ARG A 225 0.21 17.76 -29.59
C ARG A 225 0.88 19.11 -29.36
N LEU A 226 0.18 20.08 -28.77
CA LEU A 226 0.73 21.41 -28.49
C LEU A 226 1.93 21.36 -27.52
N ILE A 227 1.86 20.55 -26.46
CA ILE A 227 2.99 20.43 -25.50
C ILE A 227 4.20 19.75 -26.13
N ASN A 228 3.98 18.77 -27.02
CA ASN A 228 5.05 18.10 -27.77
C ASN A 228 5.73 19.07 -28.76
N SER A 229 4.96 20.00 -29.33
CA SER A 229 5.46 21.09 -30.17
C SER A 229 6.03 22.28 -29.36
N GLN A 230 6.22 22.15 -28.04
CA GLN A 230 6.71 23.18 -27.13
C GLN A 230 5.82 24.44 -27.03
N GLN A 231 4.56 24.36 -27.44
CA GLN A 231 3.58 25.46 -27.37
C GLN A 231 2.84 25.46 -26.01
N HIS A 232 3.60 25.45 -24.90
CA HIS A 232 3.03 25.29 -23.54
C HIS A 232 2.07 26.40 -23.14
N LEU A 233 2.33 27.65 -23.53
CA LEU A 233 1.48 28.80 -23.18
C LEU A 233 0.08 28.67 -23.81
N VAL A 234 0.02 28.30 -25.09
CA VAL A 234 -1.26 28.12 -25.80
C VAL A 234 -2.00 26.90 -25.24
N ALA A 235 -1.28 25.80 -25.00
CA ALA A 235 -1.84 24.60 -24.37
C ALA A 235 -2.45 24.91 -22.98
N LEU A 236 -1.76 25.71 -22.16
CA LEU A 236 -2.23 26.10 -20.83
C LEU A 236 -3.50 26.96 -20.93
N ARG A 237 -3.50 27.99 -21.78
CA ARG A 237 -4.66 28.87 -21.98
C ARG A 237 -5.89 28.12 -22.51
N ILE A 238 -5.68 27.19 -23.44
CA ILE A 238 -6.77 26.34 -23.95
C ILE A 238 -7.30 25.43 -22.84
N SER A 239 -6.41 24.84 -22.03
CA SER A 239 -6.80 23.98 -20.90
C SER A 239 -7.62 24.76 -19.87
N GLU A 240 -7.17 25.95 -19.48
CA GLU A 240 -7.89 26.87 -18.59
C GLU A 240 -9.27 27.23 -19.16
N TYR A 241 -9.32 27.61 -20.44
CA TYR A 241 -10.55 28.03 -21.11
C TYR A 241 -11.59 26.91 -21.18
N LEU A 242 -11.15 25.66 -21.39
CA LEU A 242 -12.01 24.49 -21.47
C LEU A 242 -12.26 23.81 -20.10
N GLY A 243 -11.62 24.28 -19.03
CA GLY A 243 -11.72 23.66 -17.70
C GLY A 243 -11.05 22.28 -17.59
N LEU A 244 -10.01 22.03 -18.39
CA LEU A 244 -9.24 20.78 -18.39
C LEU A 244 -8.10 20.82 -17.36
N ASN A 245 -7.59 19.63 -16.99
CA ASN A 245 -6.47 19.53 -16.06
C ASN A 245 -5.19 20.14 -16.67
N GLN A 246 -4.64 21.14 -15.99
CA GLN A 246 -3.44 21.87 -16.40
C GLN A 246 -2.14 21.17 -15.97
N GLU A 247 -2.21 20.20 -15.05
CA GLU A 247 -1.06 19.49 -14.48
C GLU A 247 -0.14 18.93 -15.56
N VAL A 248 -0.71 18.29 -16.59
CA VAL A 248 0.06 17.68 -17.68
C VAL A 248 0.87 18.72 -18.44
N VAL A 249 0.30 19.91 -18.68
CA VAL A 249 0.97 21.00 -19.41
C VAL A 249 2.11 21.57 -18.58
N ILE A 250 1.87 21.88 -17.31
CA ILE A 250 2.88 22.48 -16.43
C ILE A 250 4.01 21.48 -16.13
N MET A 251 3.68 20.21 -15.89
CA MET A 251 4.67 19.16 -15.67
C MET A 251 5.58 18.99 -16.91
N HIS A 252 4.99 18.89 -18.10
CA HIS A 252 5.77 18.78 -19.33
C HIS A 252 6.63 20.04 -19.56
N TRP A 253 6.09 21.22 -19.30
CA TRP A 253 6.86 22.47 -19.37
C TRP A 253 8.03 22.47 -18.39
N ALA A 254 7.83 22.05 -17.14
CA ALA A 254 8.87 21.99 -16.13
C ALA A 254 10.01 21.05 -16.55
N CYS A 255 9.67 19.85 -17.02
CA CYS A 255 10.66 18.88 -17.53
C CYS A 255 11.41 19.44 -18.76
N ALA A 256 10.70 20.05 -19.71
CA ALA A 256 11.32 20.67 -20.88
C ALA A 256 12.25 21.83 -20.47
N LYS A 257 11.84 22.65 -19.49
CA LYS A 257 12.62 23.77 -18.98
C LYS A 257 13.90 23.29 -18.29
N ILE A 258 13.83 22.24 -17.47
CA ILE A 258 15.01 21.62 -16.84
C ILE A 258 15.99 21.12 -17.90
N THR A 259 15.49 20.43 -18.91
CA THR A 259 16.29 19.85 -20.00
C THR A 259 16.99 20.95 -20.81
N ALA A 260 16.28 22.05 -21.11
CA ALA A 260 16.83 23.16 -21.89
C ALA A 260 17.81 24.05 -21.11
N SER A 261 17.71 24.09 -19.77
CA SER A 261 18.38 25.12 -18.96
C SER A 261 19.73 24.65 -18.38
N VAL A 262 20.62 24.07 -19.19
CA VAL A 262 21.91 23.50 -18.73
C VAL A 262 22.82 24.55 -18.06
N SER A 263 22.79 25.81 -18.50
CA SER A 263 23.66 26.89 -18.00
C SER A 263 23.13 27.61 -16.75
N ILE A 264 21.86 27.40 -16.36
CA ILE A 264 21.25 28.07 -15.22
C ILE A 264 21.60 27.33 -13.93
N SER A 265 21.90 28.07 -12.86
CA SER A 265 22.15 27.51 -11.53
C SER A 265 20.90 26.83 -10.96
N ASP A 266 21.09 25.81 -10.12
CA ASP A 266 19.97 25.03 -9.56
C ASP A 266 19.04 25.89 -8.68
N LEU A 267 19.58 26.85 -7.93
CA LEU A 267 18.78 27.75 -7.07
C LEU A 267 17.87 28.66 -7.90
N SER A 268 18.42 29.32 -8.91
CA SER A 268 17.62 30.22 -9.77
C SER A 268 16.61 29.43 -10.61
N LEU A 269 16.96 28.21 -11.04
CA LEU A 269 16.02 27.34 -11.75
C LEU A 269 14.88 26.87 -10.83
N LEU A 270 15.17 26.54 -9.57
CA LEU A 270 14.16 26.18 -8.58
C LEU A 270 13.14 27.33 -8.41
N GLU A 271 13.60 28.57 -8.22
CA GLU A 271 12.71 29.72 -8.05
C GLU A 271 11.75 29.90 -9.23
N ILE A 272 12.26 29.77 -10.46
CA ILE A 272 11.45 29.85 -11.68
C ILE A 272 10.41 28.73 -11.73
N LEU A 273 10.80 27.50 -11.36
CA LEU A 273 9.90 26.36 -11.34
C LEU A 273 8.82 26.54 -10.28
N LEU A 274 9.18 26.89 -9.03
CA LEU A 274 8.23 27.08 -7.94
C LEU A 274 7.22 28.20 -8.22
N ASP A 275 7.64 29.29 -8.86
CA ASP A 275 6.73 30.38 -9.27
C ASP A 275 5.63 29.91 -10.24
N LYS A 276 5.90 28.90 -11.07
CA LYS A 276 4.90 28.36 -12.00
C LYS A 276 4.17 27.14 -11.45
N LEU A 277 4.84 26.29 -10.68
CA LEU A 277 4.24 25.08 -10.11
C LEU A 277 3.17 25.42 -9.05
N LYS A 278 3.31 26.54 -8.33
CA LYS A 278 2.30 27.01 -7.37
C LYS A 278 0.93 27.32 -7.99
N LEU A 279 0.86 27.48 -9.32
CA LEU A 279 -0.38 27.76 -10.03
C LEU A 279 -1.34 26.55 -10.04
N CYS A 280 -0.83 25.34 -9.90
CA CYS A 280 -1.65 24.13 -9.87
C CYS A 280 -1.58 23.42 -8.52
N LYS A 281 -2.73 23.35 -7.85
CA LYS A 281 -2.89 22.61 -6.60
C LYS A 281 -2.84 21.11 -6.91
N GLY A 282 -1.86 20.40 -6.34
CA GLY A 282 -1.77 18.93 -6.42
C GLY A 282 -0.71 18.36 -7.36
N ILE A 283 0.10 19.20 -8.02
CA ILE A 283 1.23 18.74 -8.85
C ILE A 283 2.14 17.81 -8.04
N SER A 284 2.59 16.72 -8.67
CA SER A 284 3.63 15.88 -8.11
C SER A 284 5.03 16.45 -8.39
N TYR A 285 5.63 17.09 -7.38
CA TYR A 285 7.03 17.53 -7.42
C TYR A 285 7.99 16.36 -7.58
N ALA A 286 7.65 15.18 -7.05
CA ALA A 286 8.45 13.97 -7.18
C ALA A 286 8.71 13.59 -8.66
N ALA A 287 7.72 13.69 -9.55
CA ALA A 287 7.91 13.36 -10.96
C ALA A 287 8.90 14.33 -11.64
N ILE A 288 8.82 15.62 -11.31
CA ILE A 288 9.72 16.66 -11.84
C ILE A 288 11.13 16.47 -11.27
N ALA A 289 11.25 16.16 -9.99
CA ALA A 289 12.53 15.87 -9.35
C ALA A 289 13.20 14.62 -9.92
N ALA A 290 12.44 13.56 -10.21
CA ALA A 290 12.96 12.38 -10.90
C ALA A 290 13.52 12.73 -12.29
N HIS A 291 12.83 13.60 -13.04
CA HIS A 291 13.35 14.11 -14.31
C HIS A 291 14.62 14.94 -14.13
N ALA A 292 14.69 15.78 -13.09
CA ALA A 292 15.89 16.55 -12.78
C ALA A 292 17.11 15.66 -12.46
N ASP A 293 16.91 14.60 -11.67
CA ASP A 293 17.97 13.63 -11.35
C ASP A 293 18.45 12.88 -12.59
N ASN A 294 17.52 12.43 -13.46
CA ASN A 294 17.86 11.79 -14.74
C ASN A 294 18.65 12.70 -15.69
N ASN A 295 18.51 14.02 -15.56
CA ASN A 295 19.30 15.02 -16.29
C ASN A 295 20.61 15.40 -15.57
N GLY A 296 21.00 14.68 -14.52
CA GLY A 296 22.23 14.87 -13.75
C GLY A 296 22.16 16.00 -12.71
N ARG A 297 21.00 16.64 -12.50
CA ARG A 297 20.82 17.74 -11.54
C ARG A 297 20.33 17.23 -10.18
N ARG A 298 21.16 16.42 -9.51
CA ARG A 298 20.79 15.78 -8.22
C ARG A 298 20.42 16.78 -7.12
N LYS A 299 21.16 17.89 -7.01
CA LYS A 299 20.91 18.93 -6.00
C LYS A 299 19.55 19.59 -6.20
N LEU A 300 19.22 19.94 -7.44
CA LEU A 300 17.89 20.46 -7.79
C LEU A 300 16.79 19.43 -7.47
N ALA A 301 17.02 18.15 -7.77
CA ALA A 301 16.07 17.08 -7.47
C ALA A 301 15.79 16.98 -5.96
N ALA A 302 16.83 16.96 -5.12
CA ALA A 302 16.69 16.94 -3.67
C ALA A 302 15.89 18.16 -3.15
N MET A 303 16.20 19.36 -3.63
CA MET A 303 15.47 20.58 -3.25
C MET A 303 14.00 20.57 -3.69
N LEU A 304 13.69 20.06 -4.89
CA LEU A 304 12.31 19.94 -5.37
C LEU A 304 11.48 18.96 -4.53
N ILE A 305 12.12 17.91 -4.00
CA ILE A 305 11.45 16.87 -3.20
C ILE A 305 11.00 17.39 -1.83
N GLU A 306 11.69 18.37 -1.27
CA GLU A 306 11.28 18.99 -0.01
C GLU A 306 9.88 19.63 -0.10
N HIS A 307 9.47 19.99 -1.32
CA HIS A 307 8.15 20.54 -1.60
C HIS A 307 7.07 19.48 -1.92
N GLU A 308 7.42 18.20 -2.04
CA GLU A 308 6.42 17.13 -2.22
C GLU A 308 5.72 16.83 -0.88
N PRO A 309 4.40 17.05 -0.77
CA PRO A 309 3.67 16.83 0.48
C PRO A 309 3.47 15.35 0.82
N ARG A 310 3.62 14.44 -0.17
CA ARG A 310 3.36 13.01 -0.01
C ARG A 310 4.65 12.25 0.31
N SER A 311 4.83 11.85 1.57
CA SER A 311 5.98 11.06 2.03
C SER A 311 6.16 9.75 1.24
N SER A 312 5.06 9.11 0.83
CA SER A 312 5.09 7.88 0.02
C SER A 312 5.68 8.03 -1.38
N LYS A 313 5.72 9.27 -1.92
CA LYS A 313 6.42 9.59 -3.18
C LYS A 313 7.81 10.16 -2.94
N GLN A 314 7.97 10.90 -1.85
CA GLN A 314 9.23 11.52 -1.44
C GLN A 314 10.29 10.48 -1.05
N VAL A 315 9.96 9.53 -0.17
CA VAL A 315 10.93 8.56 0.36
C VAL A 315 11.54 7.68 -0.75
N PRO A 316 10.76 7.02 -1.63
CA PRO A 316 11.34 6.19 -2.70
C PRO A 316 12.27 6.98 -3.63
N LEU A 317 11.94 8.24 -3.90
CA LEU A 317 12.73 9.09 -4.78
C LEU A 317 14.02 9.60 -4.11
N LEU A 318 13.99 9.94 -2.82
CA LEU A 318 15.22 10.25 -2.07
C LEU A 318 16.18 9.05 -2.06
N LEU A 319 15.65 7.84 -1.87
CA LEU A 319 16.43 6.60 -1.93
C LEU A 319 17.04 6.37 -3.32
N SER A 320 16.35 6.71 -4.42
CA SER A 320 16.90 6.56 -5.77
C SER A 320 17.99 7.60 -6.09
N ILE A 321 17.88 8.83 -5.55
CA ILE A 321 18.89 9.89 -5.73
C ILE A 321 20.16 9.61 -4.90
N GLY A 322 20.06 8.73 -3.89
CA GLY A 322 21.17 8.37 -3.00
C GLY A 322 21.20 9.17 -1.70
N GLU A 323 20.15 9.94 -1.41
CA GLU A 323 20.00 10.72 -0.18
C GLU A 323 19.39 9.86 0.95
N GLU A 324 20.11 8.79 1.33
CA GLU A 324 19.61 7.74 2.22
C GLU A 324 19.27 8.23 3.64
N ASP A 325 20.11 9.10 4.21
CA ASP A 325 19.92 9.63 5.56
C ASP A 325 18.66 10.50 5.66
N THR A 326 18.44 11.36 4.65
CA THR A 326 17.23 12.19 4.57
C THR A 326 16.00 11.36 4.26
N ALA A 327 16.11 10.32 3.42
CA ALA A 327 15.03 9.40 3.13
C ALA A 327 14.56 8.66 4.40
N LEU A 328 15.50 8.15 5.21
CA LEU A 328 15.18 7.48 6.46
C LEU A 328 14.55 8.44 7.46
N MET A 329 15.06 9.67 7.57
CA MET A 329 14.46 10.72 8.40
C MET A 329 13.02 11.02 7.98
N LYS A 330 12.77 11.26 6.69
CA LYS A 330 11.41 11.53 6.17
C LYS A 330 10.47 10.33 6.33
N ALA A 331 10.99 9.11 6.19
CA ALA A 331 10.21 7.90 6.49
C ALA A 331 9.81 7.86 7.96
N THR A 332 10.73 8.15 8.89
CA THR A 332 10.40 8.17 10.33
C THR A 332 9.45 9.29 10.71
N GLU A 333 9.57 10.48 10.10
CA GLU A 333 8.64 11.60 10.31
C GLU A 333 7.23 11.30 9.78
N SER A 334 7.12 10.49 8.73
CA SER A 334 5.81 10.10 8.17
C SER A 334 4.98 9.21 9.09
N GLY A 335 5.64 8.51 10.03
CA GLY A 335 4.99 7.51 10.90
C GLY A 335 4.55 6.22 10.20
N ASP A 336 4.76 6.10 8.88
CA ASP A 336 4.43 4.91 8.10
C ASP A 336 5.52 3.84 8.27
N THR A 337 5.19 2.75 8.94
CA THR A 337 6.13 1.65 9.20
C THR A 337 6.62 0.98 7.92
N ASP A 338 5.80 0.94 6.87
CA ASP A 338 6.18 0.29 5.62
C ASP A 338 7.22 1.14 4.87
N LEU A 339 7.07 2.48 4.89
CA LEU A 339 8.09 3.38 4.34
C LEU A 339 9.40 3.31 5.13
N VAL A 340 9.33 3.17 6.46
CA VAL A 340 10.54 2.98 7.28
C VAL A 340 11.23 1.66 6.93
N TYR A 341 10.48 0.55 6.78
CA TYR A 341 11.05 -0.72 6.35
C TYR A 341 11.62 -0.67 4.93
N LEU A 342 10.94 0.02 4.00
CA LEU A 342 11.45 0.25 2.65
C LEU A 342 12.83 0.93 2.68
N ALA A 343 12.95 2.02 3.44
CA ALA A 343 14.22 2.72 3.61
C ALA A 343 15.28 1.84 4.29
N LEU A 344 14.93 1.18 5.40
CA LEU A 344 15.84 0.30 6.12
C LEU A 344 16.40 -0.82 5.22
N PHE A 345 15.56 -1.49 4.45
CA PHE A 345 15.99 -2.60 3.59
C PHE A 345 16.80 -2.14 2.39
N HIS A 346 16.45 -0.98 1.80
CA HIS A 346 17.23 -0.40 0.73
C HIS A 346 18.64 -0.03 1.22
N ILE A 347 18.73 0.70 2.33
CA ILE A 347 20.01 1.13 2.92
C ILE A 347 20.83 -0.10 3.33
N TRP A 348 20.19 -1.09 3.95
CA TRP A 348 20.88 -2.32 4.38
C TRP A 348 21.51 -3.11 3.22
N GLN A 349 20.90 -3.10 2.03
CA GLN A 349 21.47 -3.77 0.87
C GLN A 349 22.67 -3.04 0.26
N LYS A 350 22.75 -1.71 0.42
CA LYS A 350 23.76 -0.87 -0.24
C LYS A 350 24.91 -0.44 0.67
N SER A 351 24.63 -0.19 1.94
CA SER A 351 25.58 0.38 2.89
C SER A 351 26.36 -0.69 3.65
N ALA A 352 27.54 -0.32 4.14
CA ALA A 352 28.33 -1.18 5.01
C ALA A 352 27.63 -1.34 6.38
N PRO A 353 27.71 -2.52 7.04
CA PRO A 353 26.97 -2.77 8.29
C PRO A 353 27.20 -1.72 9.39
N LEU A 354 28.44 -1.26 9.60
CA LEU A 354 28.76 -0.25 10.63
C LEU A 354 28.13 1.12 10.34
N GLU A 355 28.10 1.53 9.07
CA GLU A 355 27.48 2.78 8.65
C GLU A 355 25.96 2.71 8.84
N PHE A 356 25.36 1.60 8.42
CA PHE A 356 23.95 1.32 8.67
C PHE A 356 23.60 1.35 10.16
N PHE A 357 24.41 0.70 11.01
CA PHE A 357 24.20 0.68 12.46
C PHE A 357 24.28 2.09 13.07
N GLY A 358 25.23 2.91 12.61
CA GLY A 358 25.31 4.32 12.99
C GLY A 358 24.04 5.10 12.61
N MET A 359 23.57 4.94 11.38
CA MET A 359 22.37 5.63 10.87
C MET A 359 21.09 5.28 11.63
N ILE A 360 20.88 3.99 11.93
CA ILE A 360 19.69 3.55 12.67
C ILE A 360 19.79 3.91 14.16
N GLN A 361 20.98 3.88 14.75
CA GLN A 361 21.16 4.17 16.18
C GLN A 361 20.77 5.61 16.53
N ALA A 362 21.01 6.55 15.60
CA ALA A 362 20.58 7.94 15.74
C ALA A 362 19.05 8.12 15.74
N ARG A 363 18.28 7.11 15.31
CA ARG A 363 16.84 7.19 15.05
C ARG A 363 16.08 6.08 15.78
N PRO A 364 15.49 6.36 16.97
CA PRO A 364 14.87 5.35 17.82
C PRO A 364 13.82 4.47 17.14
N LEU A 365 12.92 5.07 16.33
CA LEU A 365 11.88 4.31 15.63
C LEU A 365 12.47 3.32 14.61
N ALA A 366 13.43 3.77 13.81
CA ALA A 366 14.10 2.93 12.81
C ALA A 366 14.88 1.80 13.50
N ARG A 367 15.61 2.11 14.58
CA ARG A 367 16.30 1.13 15.42
C ARG A 367 15.35 0.07 15.97
N ASP A 368 14.24 0.47 16.59
CA ASP A 368 13.34 -0.45 17.27
C ASP A 368 12.63 -1.37 16.25
N LEU A 369 12.28 -0.84 15.07
CA LEU A 369 11.74 -1.63 13.96
C LEU A 369 12.76 -2.62 13.39
N PHE A 370 14.03 -2.20 13.25
CA PHE A 370 15.13 -3.09 12.86
C PHE A 370 15.33 -4.21 13.90
N ILE A 371 15.36 -3.88 15.19
CA ILE A 371 15.49 -4.88 16.27
C ILE A 371 14.34 -5.90 16.20
N LYS A 372 13.10 -5.43 16.06
CA LYS A 372 11.91 -6.29 15.96
C LYS A 372 12.00 -7.24 14.76
N TYR A 373 12.40 -6.72 13.60
CA TYR A 373 12.58 -7.52 12.39
C TYR A 373 13.69 -8.56 12.55
N SER A 374 14.86 -8.14 13.04
CA SER A 374 16.03 -9.01 13.19
C SER A 374 15.83 -10.12 14.23
N ARG A 375 15.05 -9.87 15.29
CA ARG A 375 14.61 -10.91 16.26
C ARG A 375 13.73 -12.00 15.63
N CYS A 376 13.06 -11.72 14.51
CA CYS A 376 12.21 -12.71 13.85
C CYS A 376 12.96 -13.50 12.78
N TYR A 377 13.87 -12.83 12.04
CA TYR A 377 14.42 -13.41 10.80
C TYR A 377 15.95 -13.54 10.77
N LYS A 378 16.71 -12.67 11.44
CA LYS A 378 18.19 -12.63 11.30
C LYS A 378 18.90 -12.28 12.62
N HIS A 379 19.08 -13.28 13.49
CA HIS A 379 19.68 -13.12 14.82
C HIS A 379 21.17 -12.74 14.81
N GLU A 380 21.95 -13.20 13.82
CA GLU A 380 23.39 -12.92 13.76
C GLU A 380 23.68 -11.42 13.63
N PHE A 381 23.01 -10.75 12.69
CA PHE A 381 23.15 -9.31 12.49
C PHE A 381 22.68 -8.49 13.70
N LEU A 382 21.71 -9.01 14.46
CA LEU A 382 21.27 -8.35 15.68
C LEU A 382 22.35 -8.40 16.77
N LYS A 383 23.12 -9.49 16.84
CA LYS A 383 24.28 -9.58 17.75
C LYS A 383 25.36 -8.59 17.33
N ASP A 384 25.69 -8.53 16.03
CA ASP A 384 26.68 -7.58 15.53
C ASP A 384 26.28 -6.13 15.82
N PHE A 385 24.99 -5.81 15.66
CA PHE A 385 24.44 -4.51 16.03
C PHE A 385 24.63 -4.21 17.53
N PHE A 386 24.23 -5.12 18.42
CA PHE A 386 24.39 -4.92 19.86
C PHE A 386 25.85 -4.87 20.31
N LEU A 387 26.73 -5.68 19.70
CA LEU A 387 28.18 -5.60 19.93
C LEU A 387 28.73 -4.24 19.50
N SER A 388 28.34 -3.75 18.32
CA SER A 388 28.81 -2.44 17.81
C SER A 388 28.34 -1.25 18.67
N THR A 389 27.19 -1.38 19.34
CA THR A 389 26.62 -0.36 20.21
C THR A 389 27.02 -0.51 21.67
N GLY A 390 27.79 -1.55 22.02
CA GLY A 390 28.23 -1.83 23.40
C GLY A 390 27.16 -2.43 24.31
N GLN A 391 26.02 -2.87 23.76
CA GLN A 391 24.92 -3.49 24.51
C GLN A 391 25.18 -4.98 24.74
N LEU A 392 26.20 -5.29 25.56
CA LEU A 392 26.64 -6.66 25.82
C LEU A 392 25.56 -7.54 26.46
N GLN A 393 24.72 -6.95 27.31
CA GLN A 393 23.61 -7.64 27.96
C GLN A 393 22.60 -8.19 26.96
N ASP A 394 22.27 -7.44 25.91
CA ASP A 394 21.32 -7.87 24.90
C ASP A 394 21.88 -9.02 24.06
N VAL A 395 23.19 -9.01 23.78
CA VAL A 395 23.89 -10.15 23.16
C VAL A 395 23.83 -11.38 24.06
N ALA A 396 24.05 -11.21 25.36
CA ALA A 396 23.99 -12.29 26.33
C ALA A 396 22.59 -12.92 26.40
N TYR A 397 21.53 -12.11 26.43
CA TYR A 397 20.14 -12.59 26.36
C TYR A 397 19.85 -13.37 25.06
N LEU A 398 20.35 -12.89 23.91
CA LEU A 398 20.19 -13.61 22.63
C LEU A 398 20.90 -14.97 22.67
N LEU A 399 22.15 -15.03 23.12
CA LEU A 399 22.90 -16.29 23.24
C LEU A 399 22.21 -17.26 24.21
N TRP A 400 21.67 -16.75 25.31
CA TRP A 400 20.94 -17.55 26.28
C TRP A 400 19.65 -18.12 25.67
N ARG A 401 18.91 -17.32 24.89
CA ARG A 401 17.72 -17.78 24.15
C ARG A 401 18.06 -18.83 23.09
N GLU A 402 19.13 -18.63 22.32
CA GLU A 402 19.60 -19.61 21.34
C GLU A 402 19.97 -20.95 22.00
N SER A 403 20.53 -20.91 23.21
CA SER A 403 20.80 -22.13 23.97
C SER A 403 19.53 -22.94 24.26
N TRP A 404 18.39 -22.26 24.44
CA TRP A 404 17.09 -22.91 24.65
C TRP A 404 16.52 -23.50 23.37
N GLU A 405 16.69 -22.82 22.24
CA GLU A 405 16.26 -23.30 20.93
C GLU A 405 17.02 -24.56 20.51
N LEU A 406 18.32 -24.64 20.81
CA LEU A 406 19.09 -25.89 20.66
C LEU A 406 18.55 -27.04 21.51
N GLY A 407 18.04 -26.75 22.71
CA GLY A 407 17.44 -27.75 23.61
C GLY A 407 16.10 -28.31 23.11
N LYS A 408 15.33 -27.52 22.35
CA LYS A 408 14.05 -27.97 21.75
C LYS A 408 14.21 -28.93 20.58
N ASN A 409 15.42 -29.05 20.04
CA ASN A 409 15.66 -29.89 18.87
C ASN A 409 15.48 -31.37 19.25
N PRO A 410 14.62 -32.17 18.58
CA PRO A 410 14.39 -33.57 18.92
C PRO A 410 15.65 -34.45 18.90
N MET A 411 16.68 -34.04 18.15
CA MET A 411 18.01 -34.69 18.11
C MET A 411 18.87 -34.38 19.34
N ALA A 412 18.46 -33.45 20.21
CA ALA A 412 19.12 -33.12 21.48
C ALA A 412 18.64 -34.01 22.64
N SER A 413 18.39 -35.30 22.39
CA SER A 413 18.05 -36.27 23.45
C SER A 413 19.23 -37.20 23.78
N LYS A 414 19.27 -37.65 25.05
CA LYS A 414 20.15 -38.65 25.70
C LYS A 414 21.62 -38.66 25.28
N GLY A 415 22.50 -38.20 26.16
CA GLY A 415 23.95 -38.35 25.95
C GLY A 415 24.47 -37.55 24.74
N SER A 416 23.66 -36.64 24.20
CA SER A 416 23.92 -35.97 22.94
C SER A 416 25.12 -35.03 23.06
N PRO A 417 26.03 -35.01 22.07
CA PRO A 417 27.11 -34.02 21.98
C PRO A 417 26.59 -32.57 21.98
N LEU A 418 25.29 -32.34 21.71
CA LEU A 418 24.64 -31.03 21.67
C LEU A 418 24.52 -30.34 23.04
N HIS A 419 24.65 -31.08 24.15
CA HIS A 419 24.68 -30.45 25.48
C HIS A 419 25.93 -29.58 25.67
N SER A 420 27.08 -29.98 25.13
CA SER A 420 28.32 -29.21 25.27
C SER A 420 28.28 -27.87 24.53
N PRO A 421 27.83 -27.76 23.25
CA PRO A 421 27.56 -26.49 22.59
C PRO A 421 26.57 -25.60 23.34
N ARG A 422 25.48 -26.19 23.85
CA ARG A 422 24.47 -25.46 24.63
C ARG A 422 25.06 -24.84 25.90
N ILE A 423 25.80 -25.63 26.68
CA ILE A 423 26.49 -25.15 27.89
C ILE A 423 27.49 -24.04 27.54
N LYS A 424 28.27 -24.21 26.46
CA LYS A 424 29.22 -23.18 25.99
C LYS A 424 28.53 -21.85 25.64
N LEU A 425 27.32 -21.87 25.06
CA LEU A 425 26.55 -20.65 24.80
C LEU A 425 26.10 -19.96 26.09
N ILE A 426 25.64 -20.74 27.08
CA ILE A 426 25.25 -20.20 28.39
C ILE A 426 26.47 -19.63 29.12
N GLU A 427 27.63 -20.29 29.05
CA GLU A 427 28.88 -19.78 29.61
C GLU A 427 29.33 -18.48 28.93
N LYS A 428 29.20 -18.36 27.61
CA LYS A 428 29.43 -17.09 26.90
C LYS A 428 28.45 -15.99 27.32
N ALA A 429 27.18 -16.32 27.52
CA ALA A 429 26.20 -15.37 28.04
C ALA A 429 26.59 -14.92 29.46
N GLN A 430 27.03 -15.85 30.31
CA GLN A 430 27.50 -15.56 31.67
C GLN A 430 28.71 -14.61 31.68
N THR A 431 29.69 -14.81 30.78
CA THR A 431 30.84 -13.91 30.67
C THR A 431 30.42 -12.50 30.24
N LEU A 432 29.51 -12.38 29.28
CA LEU A 432 29.02 -11.09 28.81
C LEU A 432 28.21 -10.34 29.88
N PHE A 433 27.39 -11.04 30.67
CA PHE A 433 26.71 -10.43 31.82
C PHE A 433 27.70 -9.99 32.90
N ALA A 434 28.78 -10.75 33.13
CA ALA A 434 29.79 -10.45 34.14
C ALA A 434 30.59 -9.17 33.84
N ASP A 435 30.71 -8.78 32.56
CA ASP A 435 31.37 -7.54 32.15
C ASP A 435 30.60 -6.28 32.60
N THR A 436 29.32 -6.43 32.96
CA THR A 436 28.46 -5.34 33.43
C THR A 436 28.09 -5.49 34.90
N LYS A 437 28.26 -4.42 35.69
CA LYS A 437 27.94 -4.44 37.14
C LYS A 437 26.44 -4.50 37.45
N GLU A 438 25.59 -4.18 36.48
CA GLU A 438 24.14 -4.17 36.65
C GLU A 438 23.53 -5.58 36.58
N HIS A 439 24.16 -6.50 35.83
CA HIS A 439 23.63 -7.84 35.54
C HIS A 439 24.28 -8.97 36.36
N VAL A 440 24.64 -8.68 37.63
CA VAL A 440 25.26 -9.66 38.54
C VAL A 440 24.33 -10.85 38.79
N PHE A 441 23.02 -10.60 38.87
CA PHE A 441 22.04 -11.67 39.07
C PHE A 441 21.98 -12.60 37.86
N GLU A 442 21.90 -12.04 36.65
CA GLU A 442 21.80 -12.79 35.40
C GLU A 442 23.08 -13.57 35.11
N SER A 443 24.25 -12.99 35.39
CA SER A 443 25.52 -13.71 35.31
C SER A 443 25.51 -14.95 36.22
N LYS A 444 25.11 -14.78 37.48
CA LYS A 444 25.04 -15.89 38.44
C LYS A 444 23.95 -16.92 38.06
N ALA A 445 22.81 -16.46 37.55
CA ALA A 445 21.75 -17.35 37.09
C ALA A 445 22.18 -18.17 35.87
N ALA A 446 22.92 -17.57 34.92
CA ALA A 446 23.49 -18.28 33.78
C ALA A 446 24.57 -19.30 34.23
N GLU A 447 25.41 -18.93 35.20
CA GLU A 447 26.38 -19.84 35.82
C GLU A 447 25.69 -21.07 36.46
N GLU A 448 24.66 -20.82 37.29
CA GLU A 448 23.89 -21.86 37.97
C GLU A 448 23.13 -22.74 36.95
N HIS A 449 22.60 -22.16 35.87
CA HIS A 449 21.95 -22.90 34.79
C HIS A 449 22.94 -23.84 34.07
N ALA A 450 24.12 -23.35 33.69
CA ALA A 450 25.16 -24.19 33.08
C ALA A 450 25.62 -25.33 34.01
N LYS A 451 25.77 -25.04 35.32
CA LYS A 451 26.09 -26.05 36.34
C LYS A 451 24.98 -27.10 36.49
N LEU A 452 23.72 -26.69 36.50
CA LEU A 452 22.57 -27.59 36.61
C LEU A 452 22.51 -28.56 35.43
N LEU A 453 22.65 -28.06 34.21
CA LEU A 453 22.64 -28.90 33.02
C LEU A 453 23.77 -29.93 33.02
N ARG A 454 24.98 -29.56 33.49
CA ARG A 454 26.10 -30.50 33.65
C ARG A 454 25.75 -31.63 34.62
N MET A 455 25.25 -31.28 35.81
CA MET A 455 24.87 -32.30 36.80
C MET A 455 23.69 -33.16 36.34
N GLN A 456 22.68 -32.57 35.70
CA GLN A 456 21.55 -33.32 35.13
C GLN A 456 22.04 -34.30 34.08
N HIS A 457 22.95 -33.88 33.19
CA HIS A 457 23.54 -34.77 32.20
C HIS A 457 24.31 -35.95 32.84
N GLU A 458 25.14 -35.69 33.86
CA GLU A 458 25.81 -36.75 34.64
C GLU A 458 24.80 -37.71 35.31
N LEU A 459 23.67 -37.18 35.80
CA LEU A 459 22.60 -37.97 36.40
C LEU A 459 21.89 -38.84 35.35
N GLU A 460 21.61 -38.33 34.15
CA GLU A 460 21.02 -39.15 33.09
C GLU A 460 21.96 -40.25 32.62
N VAL A 461 23.27 -39.98 32.53
CA VAL A 461 24.27 -40.99 32.16
C VAL A 461 24.38 -42.08 33.24
N SER A 462 24.42 -41.69 34.52
CA SER A 462 24.56 -42.65 35.64
C SER A 462 23.28 -43.45 35.90
N THR A 463 22.10 -42.84 35.80
CA THR A 463 20.81 -43.50 36.01
C THR A 463 20.28 -44.21 34.75
N LYS A 464 20.84 -43.88 33.57
CA LYS A 464 20.37 -44.30 32.24
C LYS A 464 18.92 -43.87 31.94
N GLN A 465 18.42 -42.84 32.61
CA GLN A 465 17.05 -42.32 32.45
C GLN A 465 17.05 -40.85 31.95
N PRO A 466 16.30 -40.51 30.89
CA PRO A 466 16.26 -39.17 30.27
C PRO A 466 15.24 -38.24 30.93
N ILE A 467 15.34 -38.06 32.25
CA ILE A 467 14.28 -37.38 33.01
C ILE A 467 14.78 -36.16 33.77
N PHE A 468 16.09 -35.87 33.70
CA PHE A 468 16.70 -34.84 34.52
C PHE A 468 16.96 -33.56 33.75
N VAL A 469 17.40 -33.63 32.50
CA VAL A 469 17.74 -32.44 31.71
C VAL A 469 16.52 -31.54 31.55
N ASP A 470 16.74 -30.23 31.67
CA ASP A 470 15.72 -29.17 31.58
C ASP A 470 14.68 -29.16 32.70
N SER A 471 14.77 -30.07 33.66
CA SER A 471 13.97 -30.01 34.88
C SER A 471 14.46 -28.88 35.80
N SER A 472 13.58 -28.32 36.63
CA SER A 472 14.00 -27.33 37.62
C SER A 472 14.88 -27.97 38.70
N ILE A 473 15.64 -27.18 39.46
CA ILE A 473 16.41 -27.67 40.63
C ILE A 473 15.51 -28.50 41.58
N SER A 474 14.27 -28.04 41.77
CA SER A 474 13.30 -28.71 42.64
C SER A 474 12.88 -30.07 42.08
N ASP A 475 12.61 -30.12 40.77
CA ASP A 475 12.23 -31.36 40.08
C ASP A 475 13.39 -32.35 40.03
N THR A 476 14.61 -31.88 39.73
CA THR A 476 15.83 -32.70 39.77
C THR A 476 15.98 -33.36 41.15
N ILE A 477 15.79 -32.60 42.24
CA ILE A 477 15.85 -33.13 43.62
C ILE A 477 14.76 -34.18 43.85
N ARG A 478 13.50 -33.88 43.50
CA ARG A 478 12.39 -34.83 43.69
C ARG A 478 12.64 -36.12 42.92
N THR A 479 12.99 -36.02 41.65
CA THR A 479 13.28 -37.16 40.79
C THR A 479 14.46 -38.00 41.30
N CYS A 480 15.53 -37.36 41.80
CA CYS A 480 16.62 -38.09 42.45
C CYS A 480 16.15 -38.90 43.66
N ILE A 481 15.25 -38.34 44.48
CA ILE A 481 14.69 -39.03 45.65
C ILE A 481 13.76 -40.17 45.21
N VAL A 482 12.93 -39.96 44.19
CA VAL A 482 12.03 -40.97 43.61
C VAL A 482 12.80 -42.17 43.06
N LEU A 483 13.97 -41.95 42.45
CA LEU A 483 14.85 -43.01 41.98
C LEU A 483 15.72 -43.63 43.09
N GLY A 484 15.56 -43.24 44.36
CA GLY A 484 16.35 -43.74 45.49
C GLY A 484 17.78 -43.20 45.57
N ASN A 485 18.16 -42.24 44.72
CA ASN A 485 19.50 -41.65 44.71
C ASN A 485 19.60 -40.44 45.66
N HIS A 486 19.48 -40.71 46.96
CA HIS A 486 19.49 -39.66 47.99
C HIS A 486 20.82 -38.89 48.07
N ARG A 487 21.94 -39.50 47.70
CA ARG A 487 23.26 -38.85 47.67
C ARG A 487 23.31 -37.76 46.59
N ALA A 488 22.79 -38.05 45.40
CA ALA A 488 22.67 -37.06 44.33
C ALA A 488 21.75 -35.91 44.73
N ALA A 489 20.59 -36.20 45.34
CA ALA A 489 19.67 -35.16 45.81
C ALA A 489 20.33 -34.22 46.83
N MET A 490 21.13 -34.75 47.76
CA MET A 490 21.89 -33.93 48.73
C MET A 490 22.99 -33.11 48.07
N ARG A 491 23.67 -33.65 47.05
CA ARG A 491 24.67 -32.91 46.25
C ARG A 491 24.04 -31.70 45.58
N VAL A 492 22.90 -31.88 44.91
CA VAL A 492 22.14 -30.79 44.25
C VAL A 492 21.67 -29.74 45.28
N LYS A 493 21.18 -30.18 46.46
CA LYS A 493 20.80 -29.27 47.55
C LYS A 493 21.96 -28.36 47.99
N GLN A 494 23.14 -28.95 48.21
CA GLN A 494 24.32 -28.23 48.70
C GLN A 494 24.86 -27.27 47.63
N GLU A 495 24.98 -27.73 46.40
CA GLU A 495 25.53 -26.96 45.28
C GLU A 495 24.71 -25.68 45.01
N PHE A 496 23.37 -25.80 44.93
CA PHE A 496 22.48 -24.66 44.68
C PHE A 496 21.97 -23.96 45.93
N LYS A 497 22.54 -24.27 47.11
CA LYS A 497 22.18 -23.64 48.39
C LYS A 497 20.66 -23.62 48.64
N VAL A 498 19.99 -24.74 48.35
CA VAL A 498 18.52 -24.86 48.51
C VAL A 498 18.17 -24.72 49.99
N SER A 499 17.25 -23.81 50.32
CA SER A 499 16.86 -23.55 51.70
C SER A 499 16.29 -24.79 52.39
N GLU A 500 16.52 -24.92 53.70
CA GLU A 500 16.02 -26.05 54.48
C GLU A 500 14.50 -26.20 54.38
N LYS A 501 13.75 -25.08 54.37
CA LYS A 501 12.29 -25.12 54.17
C LYS A 501 11.90 -25.77 52.84
N ARG A 502 12.53 -25.36 51.72
CA ARG A 502 12.25 -25.93 50.40
C ARG A 502 12.66 -27.40 50.34
N TRP A 503 13.82 -27.75 50.89
CA TRP A 503 14.29 -29.14 50.96
C TRP A 503 13.30 -30.08 51.66
N TYR A 504 12.78 -29.68 52.82
CA TYR A 504 11.81 -30.49 53.57
C TYR A 504 10.53 -30.72 52.78
N TRP A 505 9.99 -29.67 52.14
CA TRP A 505 8.82 -29.81 51.27
C TRP A 505 9.06 -30.81 50.13
N LEU A 506 10.18 -30.66 49.40
CA LEU A 506 10.49 -31.54 48.27
C LEU A 506 10.70 -32.99 48.70
N LYS A 507 11.38 -33.22 49.83
CA LYS A 507 11.65 -34.57 50.34
C LYS A 507 10.37 -35.24 50.86
N VAL A 508 9.49 -34.52 51.57
CA VAL A 508 8.20 -35.06 52.00
C VAL A 508 7.36 -35.49 50.80
N PHE A 509 7.16 -34.60 49.83
CA PHE A 509 6.38 -34.95 48.65
C PHE A 509 6.96 -36.12 47.86
N ALA A 510 8.30 -36.16 47.69
CA ALA A 510 8.94 -37.25 46.97
C ALA A 510 8.79 -38.60 47.70
N LEU A 511 8.99 -38.65 49.02
CA LEU A 511 8.84 -39.89 49.80
C LEU A 511 7.40 -40.41 49.81
N VAL A 512 6.43 -39.50 49.94
CA VAL A 512 4.99 -39.83 49.84
C VAL A 512 4.64 -40.36 48.46
N THR A 513 5.19 -39.78 47.38
CA THR A 513 4.95 -40.23 46.00
C THR A 513 5.44 -41.67 45.78
N ILE A 514 6.56 -42.06 46.40
CA ILE A 514 7.10 -43.43 46.37
C ILE A 514 6.32 -44.35 47.33
N ARG A 515 5.52 -43.80 48.24
CA ARG A 515 4.90 -44.48 49.38
C ARG A 515 5.93 -45.12 50.34
N ASP A 516 7.09 -44.49 50.49
CA ASP A 516 8.11 -44.89 51.46
C ASP A 516 7.83 -44.24 52.83
N TRP A 517 6.86 -44.83 53.53
CA TRP A 517 6.39 -44.35 54.83
C TRP A 517 7.44 -44.51 55.94
N ASP A 518 8.25 -45.57 55.87
CA ASP A 518 9.33 -45.81 56.84
C ASP A 518 10.41 -44.73 56.77
N ALA A 519 10.79 -44.31 55.56
CA ALA A 519 11.73 -43.21 55.37
C ALA A 519 11.11 -41.86 55.74
N LEU A 520 9.81 -41.66 55.50
CA LEU A 520 9.11 -40.44 55.92
C LEU A 520 9.06 -40.32 57.44
N GLU A 521 8.76 -41.41 58.15
CA GLU A 521 8.72 -41.43 59.61
C GLU A 521 10.10 -41.15 60.21
N LYS A 522 11.15 -41.78 59.67
CA LYS A 522 12.55 -41.49 60.05
C LYS A 522 12.90 -40.04 59.80
N PHE A 523 12.56 -39.50 58.63
CA PHE A 523 12.84 -38.11 58.27
C PHE A 523 12.14 -37.12 59.21
N SER A 524 10.92 -37.42 59.65
CA SER A 524 10.18 -36.59 60.61
C SER A 524 10.85 -36.50 62.00
N LYS A 525 11.67 -37.51 62.35
CA LYS A 525 12.32 -37.66 63.66
C LYS A 525 13.75 -37.12 63.68
N GLU A 526 14.40 -36.91 62.53
CA GLU A 526 15.79 -36.44 62.43
C GLU A 526 15.99 -35.07 63.10
N LYS A 527 15.20 -34.07 62.71
CA LYS A 527 15.20 -32.70 63.25
C LYS A 527 13.80 -32.13 63.17
N ARG A 528 13.49 -31.16 64.03
CA ARG A 528 12.21 -30.43 63.98
C ARG A 528 12.05 -29.78 62.60
N PRO A 529 11.03 -30.15 61.81
CA PRO A 529 10.87 -29.63 60.46
C PRO A 529 10.65 -28.11 60.46
N PRO A 530 11.41 -27.33 59.68
CA PRO A 530 11.24 -25.87 59.59
C PRO A 530 9.93 -25.46 58.90
N ILE A 531 9.22 -26.41 58.29
CA ILE A 531 7.91 -26.26 57.64
C ILE A 531 6.75 -26.65 58.56
N GLY A 532 7.03 -27.14 59.78
CA GLY A 532 6.04 -27.76 60.66
C GLY A 532 5.64 -29.17 60.22
N TYR A 533 4.62 -29.73 60.86
CA TYR A 533 4.12 -31.08 60.58
C TYR A 533 2.84 -31.09 59.71
N ARG A 534 2.17 -29.94 59.52
CA ARG A 534 1.00 -29.83 58.64
C ARG A 534 1.28 -30.31 57.21
N PRO A 535 2.40 -29.93 56.56
CA PRO A 535 2.76 -30.45 55.24
C PRO A 535 2.90 -31.97 55.15
N PHE A 536 3.38 -32.61 56.22
CA PHE A 536 3.51 -34.08 56.29
C PHE A 536 2.12 -34.72 56.32
N VAL A 537 1.19 -34.15 57.09
CA VAL A 537 -0.18 -34.62 57.20
C VAL A 537 -0.93 -34.45 55.89
N GLU A 538 -0.88 -33.26 55.29
CA GLU A 538 -1.57 -32.98 54.02
C GLU A 538 -1.08 -33.91 52.91
N ALA A 539 0.24 -34.10 52.78
CA ALA A 539 0.78 -35.03 51.79
C ALA A 539 0.33 -36.49 52.03
N CYS A 540 0.26 -36.96 53.28
CA CYS A 540 -0.22 -38.32 53.58
C CYS A 540 -1.71 -38.49 53.29
N ILE A 541 -2.53 -37.46 53.58
CA ILE A 541 -3.97 -37.44 53.29
C ILE A 541 -4.19 -37.50 51.77
N ASP A 542 -3.45 -36.70 51.01
CA ASP A 542 -3.56 -36.66 49.54
C ASP A 542 -3.17 -38.01 48.89
N ALA A 543 -2.34 -38.81 49.57
CA ALA A 543 -1.96 -40.16 49.15
C ALA A 543 -2.88 -41.28 49.70
N ASP A 544 -3.97 -40.91 50.38
CA ASP A 544 -4.98 -41.77 51.03
C ASP A 544 -4.42 -42.70 52.14
N GLU A 545 -3.30 -42.32 52.77
CA GLU A 545 -2.70 -43.09 53.87
C GLU A 545 -2.98 -42.43 55.22
N LYS A 546 -4.17 -42.73 55.75
CA LYS A 546 -4.69 -42.15 57.00
C LYS A 546 -3.91 -42.61 58.23
N ALA A 547 -3.39 -43.83 58.24
CA ALA A 547 -2.66 -44.37 59.39
C ALA A 547 -1.32 -43.65 59.62
N GLU A 548 -0.64 -43.29 58.53
CA GLU A 548 0.62 -42.56 58.58
C GLU A 548 0.40 -41.08 58.95
N ALA A 549 -0.67 -40.46 58.43
CA ALA A 549 -1.03 -39.10 58.78
C ALA A 549 -1.27 -38.92 60.30
N LEU A 550 -1.93 -39.89 60.95
CA LEU A 550 -2.20 -39.88 62.41
C LEU A 550 -0.92 -39.79 63.27
N LYS A 551 0.25 -40.22 62.77
CA LYS A 551 1.52 -40.11 63.49
C LYS A 551 2.05 -38.67 63.58
N TYR A 552 1.59 -37.79 62.68
CA TYR A 552 2.09 -36.41 62.57
C TYR A 552 1.12 -35.36 63.13
N ILE A 553 -0.19 -35.62 63.11
CA ILE A 553 -1.21 -34.66 63.59
C ILE A 553 -0.98 -34.22 65.05
N PRO A 554 -0.67 -35.10 66.02
CA PRO A 554 -0.40 -34.69 67.40
C PRO A 554 0.78 -33.72 67.53
N LYS A 555 1.71 -33.74 66.56
CA LYS A 555 2.93 -32.93 66.56
C LYS A 555 2.70 -31.51 65.98
N ILE A 556 1.53 -31.23 65.41
CA ILE A 556 1.16 -29.89 64.94
C ILE A 556 0.99 -28.99 66.16
N ALA A 557 1.70 -27.87 66.21
CA ALA A 557 1.70 -26.96 67.37
C ALA A 557 0.41 -26.14 67.48
N ASP A 558 -0.17 -25.72 66.35
CA ASP A 558 -1.41 -24.95 66.32
C ASP A 558 -2.64 -25.86 66.51
N PRO A 559 -3.43 -25.68 67.59
CA PRO A 559 -4.62 -26.48 67.83
C PRO A 559 -5.67 -26.34 66.72
N ARG A 560 -5.71 -25.20 66.00
CA ARG A 560 -6.63 -24.97 64.88
C ARG A 560 -6.29 -25.87 63.69
N GLU A 561 -5.04 -25.83 63.24
CA GLU A 561 -4.55 -26.67 62.13
C GLU A 561 -4.65 -28.16 62.47
N ARG A 562 -4.44 -28.51 63.75
CA ARG A 562 -4.61 -29.87 64.26
C ARG A 562 -6.06 -30.34 64.14
N ALA A 563 -7.03 -29.50 64.51
CA ALA A 563 -8.45 -29.80 64.39
C ALA A 563 -8.89 -29.95 62.92
N GLU A 564 -8.44 -29.06 62.02
CA GLU A 564 -8.70 -29.18 60.56
C GLU A 564 -8.11 -30.47 59.99
N SER A 565 -6.93 -30.87 60.45
CA SER A 565 -6.24 -32.08 59.99
C SER A 565 -6.96 -33.36 60.42
N TYR A 566 -7.40 -33.46 61.69
CA TYR A 566 -8.25 -34.57 62.15
C TYR A 566 -9.59 -34.60 61.42
N ALA A 567 -10.15 -33.42 61.11
CA ALA A 567 -11.40 -33.31 60.38
C ALA A 567 -11.31 -33.93 58.98
N ARG A 568 -10.23 -33.64 58.25
CA ARG A 568 -9.98 -34.18 56.91
C ARG A 568 -9.81 -35.71 56.87
N ILE A 569 -9.35 -36.32 57.96
CA ILE A 569 -9.17 -37.78 58.06
C ILE A 569 -10.46 -38.50 58.49
N GLY A 570 -11.48 -37.75 58.93
CA GLY A 570 -12.76 -38.29 59.37
C GLY A 570 -12.84 -38.59 60.86
N MET A 571 -11.85 -38.15 61.66
CA MET A 571 -11.74 -38.40 63.10
C MET A 571 -12.47 -37.32 63.88
N ALA A 572 -13.79 -37.46 63.99
CA ALA A 572 -14.65 -36.43 64.55
C ALA A 572 -14.43 -36.14 66.05
N LYS A 573 -14.14 -37.16 66.87
CA LYS A 573 -13.93 -36.99 68.33
C LYS A 573 -12.69 -36.15 68.59
N GLU A 574 -11.58 -36.54 67.97
CA GLU A 574 -10.26 -35.93 68.10
C GLU A 574 -10.22 -34.53 67.47
N ALA A 575 -10.94 -34.32 66.36
CA ALA A 575 -11.12 -32.99 65.75
C ALA A 575 -11.88 -32.04 66.69
N THR A 576 -12.93 -32.54 67.37
CA THR A 576 -13.74 -31.73 68.30
C THR A 576 -12.96 -31.38 69.56
N GLU A 577 -12.21 -32.34 70.12
CA GLU A 577 -11.34 -32.12 71.27
C GLU A 577 -10.23 -31.10 70.96
N ALA A 578 -9.56 -31.22 69.80
CA ALA A 578 -8.56 -30.25 69.37
C ALA A 578 -9.16 -28.84 69.15
N ALA A 579 -10.36 -28.74 68.56
CA ALA A 579 -11.04 -27.46 68.33
C ALA A 579 -11.55 -26.79 69.62
N SER A 580 -11.87 -27.58 70.66
CA SER A 580 -12.25 -27.03 71.97
C SER A 580 -11.12 -26.24 72.64
N GLN A 581 -9.86 -26.59 72.34
CA GLN A 581 -8.68 -25.91 72.87
C GLN A 581 -8.47 -24.51 72.26
N THR A 582 -9.02 -24.23 71.07
CA THR A 582 -8.94 -22.91 70.41
C THR A 582 -9.95 -21.88 70.92
N LYS A 583 -11.00 -22.28 71.66
CA LYS A 583 -12.06 -21.39 72.19
C LYS A 583 -12.75 -20.49 71.13
N ASP A 584 -12.76 -20.90 69.86
CA ASP A 584 -13.39 -20.19 68.75
C ASP A 584 -14.72 -20.86 68.37
N SER A 585 -15.84 -20.19 68.65
CA SER A 585 -17.20 -20.70 68.48
C SER A 585 -17.64 -20.76 67.01
N GLU A 586 -17.10 -19.90 66.15
CA GLU A 586 -17.42 -19.86 64.72
C GLU A 586 -16.69 -21.00 63.98
N PHE A 587 -15.44 -21.26 64.35
CA PHE A 587 -14.64 -22.36 63.81
C PHE A 587 -15.23 -23.75 64.15
N LEU A 588 -15.71 -23.94 65.38
CA LEU A 588 -16.45 -25.15 65.77
C LEU A 588 -17.72 -25.36 64.95
N GLY A 589 -18.43 -24.27 64.61
CA GLY A 589 -19.60 -24.30 63.72
C GLY A 589 -19.26 -24.74 62.29
N ARG A 590 -18.13 -24.29 61.75
CA ARG A 590 -17.64 -24.70 60.42
C ARG A 590 -17.18 -26.15 60.38
N LEU A 591 -16.52 -26.67 61.41
CA LEU A 591 -16.14 -28.09 61.48
C LEU A 591 -17.35 -29.01 61.58
N LYS A 592 -18.42 -28.57 62.28
CA LYS A 592 -19.68 -29.33 62.38
C LYS A 592 -20.35 -29.52 61.02
N SER A 593 -20.35 -28.51 60.15
CA SER A 593 -20.95 -28.63 58.81
C SER A 593 -20.17 -29.61 57.92
N THR A 594 -18.85 -29.70 58.07
CA THR A 594 -18.00 -30.69 57.38
C THR A 594 -18.34 -32.14 57.77
N PHE A 595 -18.89 -32.35 58.97
CA PHE A 595 -19.29 -33.66 59.51
C PHE A 595 -20.81 -33.90 59.53
N ALA A 596 -21.60 -33.08 58.83
CA ALA A 596 -23.06 -33.06 58.91
C ALA A 596 -23.76 -34.41 58.60
N GLN A 597 -23.08 -35.33 57.91
CA GLN A 597 -23.60 -36.67 57.61
C GLN A 597 -23.36 -37.70 58.73
N ASN A 598 -22.59 -37.37 59.76
CA ASN A 598 -22.19 -38.29 60.83
C ASN A 598 -22.88 -37.90 62.16
N ALA A 599 -24.02 -38.52 62.46
CA ALA A 599 -24.92 -38.12 63.56
C ALA A 599 -24.24 -38.12 64.95
N SER A 600 -23.31 -39.05 65.18
CA SER A 600 -22.52 -39.15 66.42
C SER A 600 -21.49 -38.02 66.57
N ALA A 601 -20.91 -37.55 65.46
CA ALA A 601 -20.02 -36.40 65.44
C ALA A 601 -20.79 -35.11 65.79
N SER A 602 -21.96 -34.93 65.18
CA SER A 602 -22.80 -33.75 65.40
C SER A 602 -23.20 -33.56 66.87
N SER A 603 -23.54 -34.66 67.57
CA SER A 603 -23.85 -34.61 69.01
C SER A 603 -22.67 -34.22 69.90
N LEU A 604 -21.44 -34.58 69.51
CA LEU A 604 -20.23 -34.22 70.25
C LEU A 604 -19.92 -32.71 70.14
N PHE A 605 -20.09 -32.14 68.94
CA PHE A 605 -19.96 -30.69 68.72
C PHE A 605 -21.01 -29.89 69.52
N ASP A 606 -22.25 -30.38 69.61
CA ASP A 606 -23.32 -29.70 70.37
C ASP A 606 -23.08 -29.69 71.89
N THR A 607 -22.57 -30.80 72.44
CA THR A 607 -22.26 -30.93 73.87
C THR A 607 -21.10 -30.01 74.30
N LEU A 608 -20.10 -29.84 73.44
CA LEU A 608 -18.96 -28.95 73.70
C LEU A 608 -19.29 -27.48 73.48
N ARG A 609 -20.15 -27.14 72.51
CA ARG A 609 -20.64 -25.76 72.32
C ARG A 609 -21.44 -25.26 73.53
N SER A 610 -22.25 -26.11 74.16
CA SER A 610 -22.95 -25.76 75.41
C SER A 610 -22.03 -25.55 76.60
N SER A 611 -20.77 -26.01 76.52
CA SER A 611 -19.76 -25.90 77.58
C SER A 611 -18.98 -24.57 77.54
N PHE A 612 -19.10 -23.77 76.48
CA PHE A 612 -18.50 -22.44 76.36
C PHE A 612 -19.60 -21.36 76.27
N PRO A 613 -20.21 -20.97 77.42
CA PRO A 613 -21.14 -19.87 77.44
C PRO A 613 -20.36 -18.55 77.46
N GLY A 614 -20.26 -17.90 76.30
CA GLY A 614 -19.83 -16.50 76.22
C GLY A 614 -18.78 -16.25 75.14
N ILE A 615 -19.25 -15.73 74.01
CA ILE A 615 -18.89 -14.44 73.39
C ILE A 615 -19.63 -14.45 72.05
N SER A 616 -20.69 -13.64 72.00
CA SER A 616 -21.44 -13.24 70.81
C SER A 616 -20.58 -12.38 69.89
#